data_AF-A0A0G0QP10-F1
#
_entry.id   AF-A0A0G0QP10-F1
#
_cell.length_a   1.000
_cell.length_b   1.000
_cell.length_c   1.000
_cell.angle_alpha   90.00
_cell.angle_beta   90.00
_cell.angle_gamma   90.00
#
_symmetry.space_group_name_H-M   'P 1'
#
loop_
_entity.id
_entity.type
_entity.pdbx_description
1 polymer ?
#
loop_
_entity_poly.entity_id
_entity_poly.type
_entity_poly.pdbx_seq_one_letter_code
_entity_poly.pdbx_strand_id
1 'polypeptide(L)'
;MEKLTSPFEIIKNSWEVFTKKQNFVYLVKIYSPIGFLTLISLAFAYVPFFVKFFETSMGDAVMLIFNILFIAFAIFINLSGIIAVMGILDGKVLQVRSVYEKAFSKYGKFFLLTIVIFSLYILGLILLIVPLILFIAWFSFTEFVYVEKETGINASLTESKKLVKGRFWKIFWRISMFGLFSVLSQIILTFLPYEIGTITFNLIGALYLIPQILLYREVSSKGAVNG
;
A
#
# COMPACT_ATOMS: atom_id res chain seq x y z
N MET A 1 -23.21 -19.85 4.94
CA MET A 1 -22.42 -18.64 4.57
C MET A 1 -20.99 -18.82 5.05
N GLU A 2 -20.01 -18.81 4.16
CA GLU A 2 -18.62 -19.11 4.51
C GLU A 2 -18.04 -18.09 5.51
N LYS A 3 -17.36 -18.59 6.55
CA LYS A 3 -16.77 -17.79 7.62
C LYS A 3 -15.39 -17.31 7.13
N LEU A 4 -15.21 -15.99 7.09
CA LEU A 4 -13.91 -15.37 6.83
C LEU A 4 -13.17 -15.20 8.17
N THR A 5 -11.85 -15.29 8.16
CA THR A 5 -10.99 -15.09 9.33
C THR A 5 -11.26 -13.71 9.96
N SER A 6 -11.19 -13.61 11.29
CA SER A 6 -11.44 -12.35 12.00
C SER A 6 -10.39 -11.29 11.63
N PRO A 7 -10.75 -9.99 11.47
CA PRO A 7 -9.77 -8.94 11.17
C PRO A 7 -8.64 -8.88 12.21
N PHE A 8 -8.95 -9.07 13.50
CA PHE A 8 -7.93 -9.08 14.56
C PHE A 8 -6.95 -10.24 14.45
N GLU A 9 -7.43 -11.40 14.01
CA GLU A 9 -6.59 -12.58 13.79
C GLU A 9 -5.69 -12.38 12.56
N ILE A 10 -6.21 -11.77 11.49
CA ILE A 10 -5.39 -11.38 10.33
C ILE A 10 -4.31 -10.37 10.73
N ILE A 11 -4.64 -9.36 11.54
CA ILE A 11 -3.67 -8.37 12.05
C ILE A 11 -2.62 -9.07 12.91
N LYS A 12 -3.02 -9.98 13.80
CA LYS A 12 -2.10 -10.78 14.61
C LYS A 12 -1.14 -11.61 13.74
N ASN A 13 -1.67 -12.33 12.75
CA ASN A 13 -0.87 -13.11 11.81
C ASN A 13 0.09 -12.21 11.02
N SER A 14 -0.34 -10.98 10.68
CA SER A 14 0.49 -10.00 10.00
C SER A 14 1.66 -9.56 10.85
N TRP A 15 1.43 -9.33 12.14
CA TRP A 15 2.47 -9.01 13.11
C TRP A 15 3.48 -10.16 13.26
N GLU A 16 3.00 -11.41 13.35
CA GLU A 16 3.87 -12.59 13.43
C GLU A 16 4.73 -12.77 12.17
N VAL A 17 4.16 -12.54 10.98
CA VAL A 17 4.92 -12.57 9.72
C VAL A 17 5.95 -11.45 9.67
N PHE A 18 5.56 -10.22 10.05
CA PHE A 18 6.43 -9.05 10.00
C PHE A 18 7.62 -9.14 10.97
N THR A 19 7.38 -9.56 12.21
CA THR A 19 8.37 -9.54 13.30
C THR A 19 9.39 -10.67 13.25
N LYS A 20 9.21 -11.69 12.40
CA LYS A 20 10.27 -12.67 12.11
C LYS A 20 11.52 -11.94 11.65
N LYS A 21 12.65 -12.11 12.35
CA LYS A 21 13.91 -11.37 12.13
C LYS A 21 14.29 -11.25 10.64
N GLN A 22 14.22 -12.36 9.90
CA GLN A 22 14.54 -12.39 8.48
C GLN A 22 13.58 -11.54 7.62
N ASN A 23 12.28 -11.57 7.92
CA ASN A 23 11.25 -10.82 7.21
C ASN A 23 11.33 -9.34 7.56
N PHE A 24 11.51 -9.01 8.84
CA PHE A 24 11.67 -7.64 9.32
C PHE A 24 12.84 -6.94 8.61
N VAL A 25 14.03 -7.53 8.66
CA VAL A 25 15.23 -6.95 8.04
C VAL A 25 15.05 -6.82 6.52
N TYR A 26 14.45 -7.82 5.89
CA TYR A 26 14.21 -7.81 4.45
C TYR A 26 13.20 -6.72 4.04
N LEU A 27 12.07 -6.60 4.74
CA LEU A 27 11.04 -5.59 4.46
C LEU A 27 11.54 -4.18 4.77
N VAL A 28 12.29 -3.98 5.86
CA VAL A 28 12.92 -2.68 6.16
C VAL A 28 13.89 -2.27 5.05
N LYS A 29 14.64 -3.20 4.45
CA LYS A 29 15.48 -2.89 3.27
C LYS A 29 14.65 -2.51 2.04
N ILE A 30 13.48 -3.10 1.84
CA ILE A 30 12.58 -2.74 0.74
C ILE A 30 12.04 -1.31 0.91
N TYR A 31 11.72 -0.91 2.14
CA TYR A 31 11.17 0.41 2.48
C TYR A 31 12.23 1.45 2.88
N SER A 32 13.50 1.10 3.02
CA SER A 32 14.55 2.05 3.41
C SER A 32 14.69 3.24 2.44
N PRO A 33 14.52 3.09 1.10
CA PRO A 33 14.59 4.25 0.21
C PRO A 33 13.53 5.32 0.50
N ILE A 34 12.29 4.93 0.85
CA ILE A 34 11.25 5.92 1.20
C ILE A 34 11.54 6.58 2.56
N GLY A 35 12.11 5.82 3.51
CA GLY A 35 12.59 6.39 4.77
C GLY A 35 13.69 7.44 4.55
N PHE A 36 14.64 7.15 3.66
CA PHE A 36 15.70 8.10 3.29
C PHE A 36 15.17 9.35 2.58
N LEU A 37 14.21 9.21 1.66
CA LEU A 37 13.56 10.37 1.05
C LEU A 37 12.76 11.20 2.07
N THR A 38 12.18 10.55 3.07
CA THR A 38 11.50 11.25 4.17
C THR A 38 12.51 12.12 4.94
N LEU A 39 13.71 11.59 5.25
CA LEU A 39 14.78 12.36 5.89
C LEU A 39 15.20 13.59 5.06
N ILE A 40 15.30 13.44 3.75
CA ILE A 40 15.58 14.57 2.84
C ILE A 40 14.45 15.61 2.91
N SER A 41 13.19 15.18 2.89
CA SER A 41 12.03 16.06 3.03
C SER A 41 12.06 16.84 4.35
N LEU A 42 12.47 16.20 5.45
CA LEU A 42 12.64 16.87 6.73
C LEU A 42 13.77 17.91 6.70
N ALA A 43 14.88 17.61 6.02
CA ALA A 43 15.93 18.60 5.83
C ALA A 43 15.42 19.83 5.07
N PHE A 44 14.58 19.64 4.04
CA PHE A 44 13.94 20.76 3.33
C PHE A 44 13.00 21.57 4.23
N ALA A 45 12.28 20.92 5.15
CA ALA A 45 11.33 21.59 6.03
C ALA A 45 11.98 22.39 7.18
N TYR A 46 13.15 21.97 7.68
CA TYR A 46 13.75 22.55 8.89
C TYR A 46 15.07 23.29 8.69
N VAL A 47 15.76 23.12 7.56
CA VAL A 47 17.00 23.86 7.30
C VAL A 47 16.67 25.27 6.79
N PRO A 48 17.10 26.35 7.48
CA PRO A 48 16.70 27.72 7.16
C PRO A 48 16.97 28.15 5.72
N PHE A 49 18.05 27.63 5.12
CA PHE A 49 18.37 27.86 3.71
C PHE A 49 17.25 27.38 2.78
N PHE A 50 16.75 26.15 2.98
CA PHE A 50 15.69 25.58 2.16
C PHE A 50 14.35 26.27 2.41
N VAL A 51 14.02 26.57 3.67
CA VAL A 51 12.81 27.32 4.02
C VAL A 51 12.76 28.64 3.25
N LYS A 52 13.83 29.44 3.31
CA LYS A 52 13.91 30.72 2.60
C LYS A 52 13.85 30.57 1.07
N PHE A 53 14.43 29.49 0.52
CA PHE A 53 14.36 29.21 -0.91
C PHE A 53 12.92 28.91 -1.35
N PHE A 54 12.17 28.14 -0.54
CA PHE A 54 10.82 27.71 -0.86
C PHE A 54 9.72 28.76 -0.63
N GLU A 55 9.99 29.82 0.13
CA GLU A 55 9.08 30.98 0.26
C GLU A 55 8.97 31.83 -1.03
N THR A 56 9.80 31.55 -2.04
CA THR A 56 9.76 32.24 -3.33
C THR A 56 8.82 31.53 -4.32
N SER A 57 8.30 32.25 -5.33
CA SER A 57 7.47 31.65 -6.39
C SER A 57 8.18 30.55 -7.19
N MET A 58 9.51 30.60 -7.27
CA MET A 58 10.32 29.54 -7.86
C MET A 58 10.36 28.29 -6.94
N GLY A 59 10.28 28.51 -5.63
CA GLY A 59 10.17 27.49 -4.60
C GLY A 59 8.94 26.60 -4.76
N ASP A 60 7.77 27.20 -4.96
CA ASP A 60 6.50 26.47 -5.13
C ASP A 60 6.54 25.50 -6.32
N ALA A 61 7.08 25.95 -7.46
CA ALA A 61 7.21 25.12 -8.65
C ALA A 61 8.14 23.92 -8.42
N VAL A 62 9.28 24.15 -7.73
CA VAL A 62 10.22 23.08 -7.38
C VAL A 62 9.59 22.08 -6.41
N MET A 63 8.85 22.56 -5.40
CA MET A 63 8.13 21.70 -4.44
C MET A 63 7.07 20.85 -5.12
N LEU A 64 6.32 21.42 -6.08
CA LEU A 64 5.33 20.66 -6.84
C LEU A 64 5.97 19.51 -7.61
N ILE A 65 7.07 19.77 -8.32
CA ILE A 65 7.83 18.74 -9.05
C ILE A 65 8.34 17.67 -8.07
N PHE A 66 8.91 18.07 -6.95
CA PHE A 66 9.41 17.15 -5.94
C PHE A 66 8.31 16.26 -5.36
N ASN A 67 7.12 16.83 -5.07
CA ASN A 67 5.96 16.09 -4.60
C ASN A 67 5.47 15.07 -5.62
N ILE A 68 5.41 15.44 -6.90
CA ILE A 68 5.04 14.51 -7.98
C ILE A 68 6.04 13.34 -8.06
N LEU A 69 7.34 13.63 -7.99
CA LEU A 69 8.39 12.60 -7.97
C LEU A 69 8.29 11.72 -6.72
N PHE A 70 8.00 12.30 -5.57
CA PHE A 70 7.81 11.56 -4.32
C PHE A 70 6.62 10.60 -4.41
N ILE A 71 5.48 11.06 -4.93
CA ILE A 71 4.29 10.21 -5.15
C ILE A 71 4.62 9.08 -6.12
N ALA A 72 5.27 9.38 -7.24
CA ALA A 72 5.69 8.37 -8.21
C ALA A 72 6.59 7.31 -7.55
N PHE A 73 7.56 7.74 -6.75
CA PHE A 73 8.46 6.85 -6.03
C PHE A 73 7.73 6.03 -4.94
N ALA A 74 6.79 6.63 -4.21
CA ALA A 74 5.99 5.95 -3.21
C ALA A 74 5.16 4.81 -3.82
N ILE A 75 4.59 5.01 -5.01
CA ILE A 75 3.89 3.96 -5.78
C ILE A 75 4.85 2.82 -6.14
N PHE A 76 6.09 3.15 -6.55
CA PHE A 76 7.10 2.14 -6.83
C PHE A 76 7.46 1.30 -5.60
N ILE A 77 7.61 1.94 -4.44
CA ILE A 77 7.90 1.26 -3.17
C ILE A 77 6.70 0.41 -2.73
N ASN A 78 5.48 0.88 -2.91
CA ASN A 78 4.28 0.10 -2.64
C ASN A 78 4.23 -1.19 -3.48
N LEU A 79 4.44 -1.09 -4.80
CA LEU A 79 4.53 -2.25 -5.70
C LEU A 79 5.63 -3.23 -5.27
N SER A 80 6.81 -2.70 -4.90
CA SER A 80 7.91 -3.50 -4.39
C SER A 80 7.54 -4.22 -3.09
N GLY A 81 6.80 -3.54 -2.21
CA GLY A 81 6.23 -4.11 -0.99
C GLY A 81 5.27 -5.26 -1.28
N ILE A 82 4.38 -5.11 -2.25
CA ILE A 82 3.43 -6.18 -2.65
C ILE A 82 4.20 -7.41 -3.11
N ILE A 83 5.16 -7.23 -4.03
CA ILE A 83 5.99 -8.32 -4.55
C ILE A 83 6.79 -9.00 -3.43
N ALA A 84 7.39 -8.21 -2.54
CA ALA A 84 8.16 -8.73 -1.41
C ALA A 84 7.30 -9.54 -0.44
N VAL A 85 6.14 -9.01 -0.03
CA VAL A 85 5.24 -9.68 0.90
C VAL A 85 4.65 -10.95 0.29
N MET A 86 4.21 -10.92 -0.97
CA MET A 86 3.76 -12.12 -1.67
C MET A 86 4.87 -13.18 -1.74
N GLY A 87 6.11 -12.77 -2.02
CA GLY A 87 7.28 -13.68 -1.99
C GLY A 87 7.47 -14.35 -0.63
N ILE A 88 7.41 -13.57 0.47
CA ILE A 88 7.52 -14.09 1.85
C ILE A 88 6.41 -15.10 2.14
N LEU A 89 5.16 -14.77 1.79
CA LEU A 89 4.01 -15.64 2.04
C LEU A 89 4.05 -16.92 1.19
N ASP A 90 4.66 -16.87 0.00
CA ASP A 90 4.92 -18.02 -0.85
C ASP A 90 6.14 -18.86 -0.39
N GLY A 91 6.81 -18.47 0.70
CA GLY A 91 8.03 -19.13 1.18
C GLY A 91 9.26 -18.88 0.30
N LYS A 92 9.21 -17.88 -0.59
CA LYS A 92 10.31 -17.51 -1.49
C LYS A 92 11.16 -16.42 -0.85
N VAL A 93 12.45 -16.70 -0.64
CA VAL A 93 13.42 -15.67 -0.23
C VAL A 93 13.93 -14.98 -1.49
N LEU A 94 13.28 -13.88 -1.86
CA LEU A 94 13.74 -13.04 -2.97
C LEU A 94 14.87 -12.12 -2.51
N GLN A 95 15.81 -11.85 -3.40
CA GLN A 95 16.80 -10.80 -3.14
C GLN A 95 16.15 -9.43 -3.34
N VAL A 96 16.51 -8.44 -2.53
CA VAL A 96 16.00 -7.05 -2.63
C VAL A 96 16.11 -6.52 -4.06
N ARG A 97 17.26 -6.75 -4.70
CA ARG A 97 17.50 -6.40 -6.10
C ARG A 97 16.48 -7.02 -7.05
N SER A 98 16.22 -8.32 -6.93
CA SER A 98 15.25 -9.02 -7.79
C SER A 98 13.82 -8.50 -7.61
N VAL A 99 13.47 -8.03 -6.41
CA VAL A 99 12.16 -7.39 -6.18
C VAL A 99 12.09 -6.05 -6.90
N TYR A 100 13.12 -5.21 -6.80
CA TYR A 100 13.12 -3.92 -7.50
C TYR A 100 13.17 -4.08 -9.02
N GLU A 101 13.91 -5.04 -9.55
CA GLU A 101 13.92 -5.36 -10.99
C GLU A 101 12.52 -5.80 -11.46
N LYS A 102 11.87 -6.69 -10.70
CA LYS A 102 10.50 -7.12 -11.00
C LYS A 102 9.51 -5.97 -10.87
N ALA A 103 9.60 -5.14 -9.83
CA ALA A 103 8.76 -3.97 -9.64
C ALA A 103 8.93 -2.97 -10.80
N PHE A 104 10.17 -2.69 -11.21
CA PHE A 104 10.49 -1.75 -12.28
C PHE A 104 9.90 -2.20 -13.62
N SER A 105 9.98 -3.50 -13.94
CA SER A 105 9.39 -4.06 -15.17
C SER A 105 7.86 -3.89 -15.24
N LYS A 106 7.18 -3.84 -14.09
CA LYS A 106 5.72 -3.71 -13.98
C LYS A 106 5.27 -2.28 -13.69
N TYR A 107 6.19 -1.39 -13.36
CA TYR A 107 5.88 -0.10 -12.74
C TYR A 107 4.98 0.77 -13.61
N GLY A 108 5.25 0.91 -14.92
CA GLY A 108 4.46 1.79 -15.78
C GLY A 108 2.97 1.42 -15.82
N LYS A 109 2.65 0.13 -15.97
CA LYS A 109 1.27 -0.37 -15.97
C LYS A 109 0.65 -0.30 -14.56
N PHE A 110 1.42 -0.59 -13.52
CA PHE A 110 0.96 -0.46 -12.14
C PHE A 110 0.64 1.00 -11.77
N PHE A 111 1.48 1.94 -12.19
CA PHE A 111 1.27 3.38 -11.99
C PHE A 111 -0.04 3.85 -12.65
N LEU A 112 -0.29 3.45 -13.90
CA LEU A 112 -1.57 3.71 -14.58
C LEU A 112 -2.75 3.06 -13.85
N LEU A 113 -2.57 1.83 -13.34
CA LEU A 113 -3.59 1.15 -12.55
C LEU A 113 -3.95 1.94 -11.28
N THR A 114 -2.93 2.39 -10.53
CA THR A 114 -3.12 3.21 -9.33
C THR A 114 -3.84 4.52 -9.65
N ILE A 115 -3.51 5.18 -10.76
CA ILE A 115 -4.23 6.38 -11.22
C ILE A 115 -5.70 6.07 -11.48
N VAL A 116 -6.00 4.98 -12.21
CA VAL A 116 -7.39 4.59 -12.50
C VAL A 116 -8.17 4.32 -11.21
N ILE A 117 -7.59 3.58 -10.26
CA ILE A 117 -8.22 3.30 -8.96
C ILE A 117 -8.47 4.60 -8.19
N PHE A 118 -7.48 5.49 -8.14
CA PHE A 118 -7.61 6.77 -7.44
C PHE A 118 -8.66 7.68 -8.09
N SER A 119 -8.73 7.74 -9.42
CA SER A 119 -9.79 8.45 -10.15
C SER A 119 -11.16 7.88 -9.85
N LEU A 120 -11.31 6.55 -9.75
CA LEU A 120 -12.56 5.92 -9.34
C LEU A 120 -12.95 6.32 -7.91
N TYR A 121 -11.99 6.39 -6.98
CA TYR A 121 -12.27 6.86 -5.62
C TYR A 121 -12.70 8.32 -5.59
N ILE A 122 -12.06 9.20 -6.36
CA ILE A 122 -12.49 10.61 -6.49
C ILE A 122 -13.91 10.70 -7.05
N LEU A 123 -14.21 9.96 -8.14
CA LEU A 123 -15.55 9.91 -8.71
C LEU A 123 -16.57 9.40 -7.71
N GLY A 124 -16.21 8.36 -6.93
CA GLY A 124 -17.02 7.86 -5.83
C GLY A 124 -17.32 8.95 -4.81
N LEU A 125 -16.30 9.69 -4.37
CA LEU A 125 -16.45 10.78 -3.41
C LEU A 125 -17.36 11.90 -3.94
N ILE A 126 -17.21 12.30 -5.21
CA ILE A 126 -18.06 13.32 -5.87
C ILE A 126 -19.52 12.86 -5.94
N LEU A 127 -19.77 11.57 -6.19
CA LEU A 127 -21.10 10.99 -6.31
C LEU A 127 -21.77 10.65 -4.97
N LEU A 128 -21.17 11.02 -3.81
CA LEU A 128 -21.55 10.75 -2.41
C LEU A 128 -20.83 9.57 -1.74
N ILE A 129 -21.00 9.43 -0.42
CA ILE A 129 -20.33 8.43 0.42
C ILE A 129 -20.63 6.99 -0.03
N VAL A 130 -21.84 6.70 -0.51
CA VAL A 130 -22.25 5.35 -0.88
C VAL A 130 -21.44 4.81 -2.10
N PRO A 131 -21.34 5.54 -3.22
CA PRO A 131 -20.44 5.16 -4.32
C PRO A 131 -18.98 4.97 -3.92
N LEU A 132 -18.43 5.83 -3.04
CA LEU A 132 -17.07 5.67 -2.54
C LEU A 132 -16.88 4.33 -1.80
N ILE A 133 -17.80 3.98 -0.90
CA ILE A 133 -17.77 2.71 -0.16
C ILE A 133 -17.83 1.51 -1.13
N LEU A 134 -18.65 1.59 -2.18
CA LEU A 134 -18.75 0.56 -3.21
C LEU A 134 -17.41 0.36 -3.93
N PHE A 135 -16.76 1.45 -4.36
CA PHE A 135 -15.50 1.37 -5.09
C PHE A 135 -14.34 0.89 -4.23
N ILE A 136 -14.23 1.35 -2.98
CA ILE A 136 -13.20 0.88 -2.04
C ILE A 136 -13.28 -0.65 -1.90
N ALA A 137 -14.48 -1.18 -1.63
CA ALA A 137 -14.64 -2.60 -1.46
C ALA A 137 -14.40 -3.37 -2.77
N TRP A 138 -15.02 -2.97 -3.88
CA TRP A 138 -14.88 -3.68 -5.18
C TRP A 138 -13.46 -3.71 -5.73
N PHE A 139 -12.69 -2.64 -5.52
CA PHE A 139 -11.35 -2.50 -6.13
C PHE A 139 -10.20 -2.71 -5.16
N SER A 140 -10.49 -3.06 -3.90
CA SER A 140 -9.50 -3.35 -2.85
C SER A 140 -8.44 -4.39 -3.19
N PHE A 141 -8.74 -5.35 -4.07
CA PHE A 141 -7.80 -6.42 -4.43
C PHE A 141 -7.16 -6.23 -5.81
N THR A 142 -7.45 -5.13 -6.49
CA THR A 142 -7.03 -4.90 -7.88
C THR A 142 -5.50 -4.94 -8.03
N GLU A 143 -4.78 -4.29 -7.13
CA GLU A 143 -3.31 -4.25 -7.14
C GLU A 143 -2.70 -5.65 -6.95
N PHE A 144 -3.29 -6.46 -6.05
CA PHE A 144 -2.82 -7.81 -5.79
C PHE A 144 -3.09 -8.75 -6.98
N VAL A 145 -4.29 -8.67 -7.56
CA VAL A 145 -4.63 -9.42 -8.78
C VAL A 145 -3.67 -9.07 -9.91
N TYR A 146 -3.39 -7.78 -10.11
CA TYR A 146 -2.46 -7.33 -11.13
C TYR A 146 -1.05 -7.92 -10.93
N VAL A 147 -0.53 -7.87 -9.70
CA VAL A 147 0.81 -8.36 -9.39
C VAL A 147 0.90 -9.88 -9.54
N GLU A 148 -0.11 -10.61 -9.08
CA GLU A 148 -0.14 -12.08 -9.09
C GLU A 148 -0.45 -12.66 -10.47
N LYS A 149 -1.52 -12.19 -11.13
CA LYS A 149 -2.01 -12.77 -12.39
C LYS A 149 -1.40 -12.11 -13.63
N GLU A 150 -0.64 -11.02 -13.45
CA GLU A 150 -0.03 -10.24 -14.54
C GLU A 150 -1.03 -9.76 -15.60
N THR A 151 -2.27 -9.54 -15.18
CA THR A 151 -3.38 -9.17 -16.05
C THR A 151 -3.34 -7.69 -16.46
N GLY A 152 -4.06 -7.33 -17.52
CA GLY A 152 -4.29 -5.91 -17.87
C GLY A 152 -5.12 -5.17 -16.81
N ILE A 153 -5.18 -3.84 -16.90
CA ILE A 153 -5.92 -2.97 -15.96
C ILE A 153 -7.38 -3.40 -15.84
N ASN A 154 -8.10 -3.50 -16.96
CA ASN A 154 -9.52 -3.86 -16.99
C ASN A 154 -9.79 -5.26 -16.43
N ALA A 155 -8.93 -6.22 -16.77
CA ALA A 155 -9.03 -7.59 -16.28
C ALA A 155 -8.81 -7.65 -14.75
N SER A 156 -7.85 -6.88 -14.23
CA SER A 156 -7.57 -6.81 -12.78
C SER A 156 -8.74 -6.20 -12.00
N LEU A 157 -9.34 -5.13 -12.53
CA LEU A 157 -10.53 -4.49 -11.92
C LEU A 157 -11.74 -5.43 -11.90
N THR A 158 -11.98 -6.11 -13.03
CA THR A 158 -13.10 -7.04 -13.19
C THR A 158 -12.95 -8.21 -12.23
N GLU A 159 -11.76 -8.77 -12.12
CA GLU A 159 -11.46 -9.89 -11.24
C GLU A 159 -11.55 -9.50 -9.76
N SER A 160 -11.03 -8.33 -9.36
CA SER A 160 -11.23 -7.81 -8.00
C SER A 160 -12.72 -7.70 -7.65
N LYS A 161 -13.54 -7.18 -8.57
CA LYS A 161 -14.99 -7.08 -8.37
C LYS A 161 -15.65 -8.46 -8.20
N LYS A 162 -15.20 -9.47 -8.96
CA LYS A 162 -15.68 -10.87 -8.80
C LYS A 162 -15.34 -11.42 -7.43
N LEU A 163 -14.11 -11.22 -6.95
CA LEU A 163 -13.67 -11.67 -5.62
C LEU A 163 -14.52 -11.08 -4.48
N VAL A 164 -15.05 -9.87 -4.68
CA VAL A 164 -15.85 -9.15 -3.67
C VAL A 164 -17.34 -9.51 -3.73
N LYS A 165 -17.82 -10.01 -4.88
CA LYS A 165 -19.24 -10.31 -5.11
C LYS A 165 -19.74 -11.36 -4.09
N GLY A 166 -20.88 -11.07 -3.47
CA GLY A 166 -21.47 -11.94 -2.43
C GLY A 166 -20.81 -11.87 -1.06
N ARG A 167 -19.70 -11.13 -0.90
CA ARG A 167 -18.97 -10.95 0.38
C ARG A 167 -18.68 -9.48 0.71
N PHE A 168 -19.33 -8.56 0.01
CA PHE A 168 -19.10 -7.11 0.05
C PHE A 168 -18.89 -6.56 1.47
N TRP A 169 -19.91 -6.68 2.34
CA TRP A 169 -19.86 -6.11 3.69
C TRP A 169 -18.79 -6.74 4.58
N LYS A 170 -18.52 -8.05 4.39
CA LYS A 170 -17.48 -8.76 5.14
C LYS A 170 -16.08 -8.28 4.75
N ILE A 171 -15.87 -7.97 3.46
CA ILE A 171 -14.60 -7.48 2.93
C ILE A 171 -14.42 -6.01 3.30
N PHE A 172 -15.43 -5.17 3.07
CA PHE A 172 -15.42 -3.76 3.43
C PHE A 172 -15.04 -3.56 4.91
N TRP A 173 -15.72 -4.25 5.83
CA TRP A 173 -15.44 -4.13 7.26
C TRP A 173 -13.99 -4.49 7.62
N ARG A 174 -13.41 -5.51 6.98
CA ARG A 174 -12.02 -5.92 7.23
C ARG A 174 -11.03 -4.89 6.71
N ILE A 175 -11.24 -4.38 5.50
CA ILE A 175 -10.41 -3.31 4.93
C ILE A 175 -10.49 -2.06 5.80
N SER A 176 -11.69 -1.68 6.26
CA SER A 176 -11.87 -0.57 7.20
C SER A 176 -11.12 -0.78 8.51
N MET A 177 -11.13 -2.01 9.07
CA MET A 177 -10.36 -2.34 10.27
C MET A 177 -8.85 -2.28 10.04
N PHE A 178 -8.36 -2.71 8.87
CA PHE A 178 -6.94 -2.60 8.52
C PHE A 178 -6.52 -1.15 8.32
N GLY A 179 -7.38 -0.33 7.69
CA GLY A 179 -7.20 1.11 7.57
C GLY A 179 -7.16 1.78 8.94
N LEU A 180 -8.11 1.45 9.83
CA LEU A 180 -8.13 1.97 11.20
C LEU A 180 -6.87 1.57 11.99
N PHE A 181 -6.41 0.33 11.86
CA PHE A 181 -5.15 -0.12 12.44
C PHE A 181 -3.95 0.72 11.95
N SER A 182 -3.89 1.02 10.66
CA SER A 182 -2.86 1.89 10.08
C SER A 182 -2.94 3.32 10.64
N VAL A 183 -4.13 3.91 10.67
CA VAL A 183 -4.34 5.29 11.15
C VAL A 183 -4.01 5.41 12.64
N LEU A 184 -4.46 4.48 13.48
CA LEU A 184 -4.15 4.48 14.91
C LEU A 184 -2.64 4.35 15.16
N SER A 185 -1.97 3.47 14.41
CA SER A 185 -0.51 3.32 14.51
C SER A 185 0.21 4.59 14.10
N GLN A 186 -0.26 5.28 13.06
CA GLN A 186 0.28 6.58 12.64
C GLN A 186 0.10 7.65 13.72
N ILE A 187 -1.11 7.78 14.29
CA ILE A 187 -1.39 8.74 15.38
C ILE A 187 -0.45 8.50 16.56
N ILE A 188 -0.26 7.24 16.97
CA ILE A 188 0.64 6.88 18.07
C ILE A 188 2.08 7.29 17.73
N LEU A 189 2.53 7.02 16.50
CA LEU A 189 3.89 7.34 16.07
C LEU A 189 4.14 8.85 15.95
N THR A 190 3.14 9.66 15.60
CA THR A 190 3.26 11.13 15.51
C THR A 190 3.60 11.79 16.86
N PHE A 191 3.36 11.14 18.00
CA PHE A 191 3.83 11.64 19.30
C PHE A 191 5.35 11.54 19.50
N LEU A 192 6.07 10.85 18.62
CA LEU A 192 7.53 10.80 18.67
C LEU A 192 8.12 12.13 18.16
N PRO A 193 9.13 12.68 18.84
CA PRO A 193 9.71 13.97 18.46
C PRO A 193 10.48 13.88 17.14
N TYR A 194 10.72 15.04 16.52
CA TYR A 194 11.55 15.20 15.33
C TYR A 194 11.11 14.35 14.12
N GLU A 195 9.80 14.10 13.97
CA GLU A 195 9.24 13.33 12.84
C GLU A 195 9.77 11.88 12.72
N ILE A 196 10.39 11.36 13.80
CA ILE A 196 10.83 9.96 13.89
C ILE A 196 9.65 9.02 13.69
N GLY A 197 8.46 9.43 14.14
CA GLY A 197 7.21 8.74 13.92
C GLY A 197 6.91 8.47 12.45
N THR A 198 7.00 9.52 11.62
CA THR A 198 6.73 9.47 10.18
C THR A 198 7.72 8.54 9.47
N ILE A 199 9.00 8.62 9.80
CA ILE A 199 10.03 7.73 9.25
C ILE A 199 9.76 6.28 9.64
N THR A 200 9.47 6.04 10.93
CA THR A 200 9.18 4.71 11.46
C THR A 200 7.96 4.11 10.77
N PHE A 201 6.89 4.90 10.61
CA PHE A 201 5.66 4.49 9.92
C PHE A 201 5.94 4.06 8.47
N ASN A 202 6.77 4.81 7.75
CA ASN A 202 7.16 4.49 6.38
C ASN A 202 8.02 3.21 6.31
N LEU A 203 8.95 3.02 7.24
CA LEU A 203 9.81 1.82 7.28
C LEU A 203 9.04 0.54 7.62
N ILE A 204 7.97 0.63 8.42
CA ILE A 204 7.11 -0.50 8.75
C ILE A 204 5.90 -0.62 7.81
N GLY A 205 5.89 0.08 6.67
CA GLY A 205 4.76 0.09 5.73
C GLY A 205 4.25 -1.30 5.31
N ALA A 206 5.16 -2.28 5.24
CA ALA A 206 4.80 -3.67 4.96
C ALA A 206 3.85 -4.29 6.00
N LEU A 207 3.92 -3.88 7.27
CA LEU A 207 3.04 -4.35 8.34
C LEU A 207 1.57 -4.07 8.04
N TYR A 208 1.26 -2.94 7.40
CA TYR A 208 -0.10 -2.56 7.00
C TYR A 208 -0.54 -3.19 5.68
N LEU A 209 0.42 -3.71 4.90
CA LEU A 209 0.18 -4.37 3.63
C LEU A 209 -0.11 -5.86 3.79
N ILE A 210 0.60 -6.55 4.69
CA ILE A 210 0.41 -7.98 4.96
C ILE A 210 -1.05 -8.36 5.24
N PRO A 211 -1.83 -7.66 6.10
CA PRO A 211 -3.20 -8.07 6.38
C PRO A 211 -4.11 -7.99 5.14
N GLN A 212 -3.84 -7.04 4.24
CA GLN A 212 -4.59 -6.90 2.99
C GLN A 212 -4.27 -8.06 2.03
N ILE A 213 -3.01 -8.46 1.93
CA ILE A 213 -2.58 -9.59 1.10
C ILE A 213 -3.09 -10.92 1.69
N LEU A 214 -3.06 -11.10 3.01
CA LEU A 214 -3.62 -12.29 3.66
C LEU A 214 -5.13 -12.43 3.39
N LEU A 215 -5.88 -11.33 3.49
CA LEU A 215 -7.30 -11.32 3.14
C LEU A 215 -7.51 -11.65 1.66
N TYR A 216 -6.71 -11.07 0.78
CA TYR A 216 -6.75 -11.36 -0.65
C TYR A 216 -6.50 -12.86 -0.94
N ARG A 217 -5.50 -13.47 -0.33
CA ARG A 217 -5.20 -14.91 -0.43
C ARG A 217 -6.37 -15.77 0.06
N GLU A 218 -6.99 -15.39 1.17
CA GLU A 218 -8.15 -16.09 1.71
C GLU A 218 -9.34 -16.03 0.74
N VAL A 219 -9.62 -14.85 0.18
CA VAL A 219 -10.75 -14.67 -0.75
C VAL A 219 -10.48 -15.34 -2.10
N SER A 220 -9.26 -15.24 -2.64
CA SER A 220 -8.89 -15.83 -3.93
C SER A 220 -8.88 -17.36 -3.89
N SER A 221 -8.41 -17.99 -2.81
CA SER A 221 -8.41 -19.46 -2.67
C SER A 221 -9.84 -20.02 -2.59
N LYS A 222 -10.74 -19.33 -1.88
CA LYS A 222 -12.16 -19.70 -1.77
C LYS A 222 -12.98 -19.36 -3.02
N GLY A 223 -12.55 -18.37 -3.81
CA GLY A 223 -13.18 -17.99 -5.08
C GLY A 223 -12.97 -19.02 -6.19
N ALA A 224 -11.83 -19.72 -6.20
CA ALA A 224 -11.52 -20.75 -7.19
C ALA A 224 -12.39 -22.02 -7.10
N VAL A 225 -13.08 -22.23 -5.97
CA VAL A 225 -13.91 -23.42 -5.72
C VAL A 225 -15.37 -23.22 -6.15
N ASN A 226 -15.81 -21.98 -6.36
CA ASN A 226 -17.20 -21.63 -6.65
C ASN A 226 -17.42 -20.99 -8.04
N GLY A 227 -16.42 -21.10 -8.93
CA GLY A 227 -16.42 -20.54 -10.28
C GLY A 227 -16.66 -21.58 -11.36
#